data_AF-A0A3D3T3T4-F1
#
_entry.id   AF-A0A3D3T3T4-F1
#
_cell.length_a   1.000
_cell.length_b   1.000
_cell.length_c   1.000
_cell.angle_alpha   90.00
_cell.angle_beta   90.00
_cell.angle_gamma   90.00
#
_symmetry.space_group_name_H-M   'P 1'
#
loop_
_entity.id
_entity.type
_entity.pdbx_description
1 polymer ?
#
loop_
_entity_poly.entity_id
_entity_poly.type
_entity_poly.pdbx_seq_one_letter_code
_entity_poly.pdbx_strand_id
1 'polypeptide(L)'
;IGADEVLRRTLFGVRRINPSADLDEDTLRQIADSTGGQYFRARNPEDLIRIYAQLDRLEPIAQDAETIRPTRALFHWPLAVTLTSSFLLAVLRTTGRAHA
;
A
#
# COMPACT_ATOMS: atom_id res chain seq x y z
N ILE A 1 25.32 3.46 0.38
CA ILE A 1 24.11 4.14 0.90
C ILE A 1 23.87 3.58 2.29
N GLY A 2 24.75 3.85 3.25
CA GLY A 2 24.86 3.11 4.50
C GLY A 2 25.08 3.99 5.70
N ALA A 3 24.51 3.58 6.84
CA ALA A 3 24.39 4.35 8.07
C ALA A 3 25.73 4.75 8.73
N ASP A 4 26.87 4.23 8.24
CA ASP A 4 28.18 4.59 8.75
C ASP A 4 28.69 5.97 8.24
N GLU A 5 28.27 6.43 7.06
CA GLU A 5 28.72 7.72 6.52
C GLU A 5 27.59 8.44 5.76
N VAL A 6 26.92 9.37 6.44
CA VAL A 6 26.04 10.33 5.77
C VAL A 6 26.89 11.50 5.31
N LEU A 7 27.22 11.54 4.02
CA LEU A 7 27.92 12.68 3.41
C LEU A 7 26.95 13.87 3.31
N ARG A 8 26.97 14.74 4.32
CA ARG A 8 26.16 15.97 4.29
C ARG A 8 26.97 17.06 3.61
N ARG A 9 26.50 17.54 2.46
CA ARG A 9 27.09 18.69 1.78
C ARG A 9 26.67 19.97 2.52
N THR A 10 27.65 20.67 3.08
CA THR A 10 27.46 21.96 3.74
C THR A 10 28.05 23.08 2.88
N LEU A 11 27.76 24.34 3.21
CA LEU A 11 28.25 25.51 2.48
C LEU A 11 29.78 25.61 2.39
N PHE A 12 30.51 24.82 3.19
CA PHE A 12 31.98 24.83 3.27
C PHE A 12 32.62 23.45 3.00
N GLY A 13 31.90 22.52 2.37
CA GLY A 13 32.44 21.21 1.97
C GLY A 13 31.60 20.03 2.43
N VAL A 14 32.11 18.81 2.18
CA VAL A 14 31.47 17.55 2.55
C VAL A 14 31.97 17.14 3.94
N ARG A 15 31.07 17.12 4.94
CA ARG A 15 31.38 16.63 6.29
C ARG A 15 30.84 15.21 6.44
N ARG A 16 31.73 14.27 6.80
CA ARG A 16 31.35 12.92 7.24
C ARG A 16 30.85 13.01 8.68
N ILE A 17 29.60 12.61 8.90
CA ILE A 17 29.03 12.47 10.24
C ILE A 17 28.73 10.99 10.46
N ASN A 18 29.13 10.45 11.61
CA ASN A 18 28.78 9.12 12.07
C ASN A 18 27.63 9.26 13.08
N PRO A 19 26.36 9.11 12.65
CA PRO A 19 25.21 9.27 13.54
C PRO A 19 25.15 8.22 14.65
N SER A 20 25.93 7.14 14.54
CA SER A 20 25.99 6.04 15.50
C SER A 20 27.06 6.21 16.58
N ALA A 21 27.86 7.29 16.55
CA ALA A 21 28.93 7.52 17.52
C ALA A 21 28.42 7.96 18.89
N ASP A 22 27.29 8.67 18.95
CA ASP A 22 26.72 9.23 20.18
C ASP A 22 25.51 8.41 20.70
N LEU A 23 25.32 7.18 20.21
CA LEU A 23 24.17 6.36 20.58
C LEU A 23 24.40 5.64 21.93
N ASP A 24 23.54 5.88 22.92
CA ASP A 24 23.55 5.19 24.21
C ASP A 24 22.92 3.78 24.08
N GLU A 25 23.76 2.81 23.75
CA GLU A 25 23.34 1.41 23.56
C GLU A 25 22.93 0.72 24.87
N ASP A 26 23.45 1.17 26.01
CA ASP A 26 23.17 0.56 27.31
C ASP A 26 21.73 0.85 27.74
N THR A 27 21.30 2.11 27.62
CA THR A 27 19.91 2.50 27.85
C THR A 27 18.95 1.78 26.90
N LEU A 28 19.30 1.69 25.61
CA LEU A 28 18.45 1.02 24.61
C LEU A 28 18.32 -0.48 24.86
N ARG A 29 19.40 -1.14 25.32
CA ARG A 29 19.36 -2.56 25.70
C ARG A 29 18.49 -2.76 26.94
N GLN A 30 18.60 -1.88 27.94
CA GLN A 30 17.75 -1.94 29.13
C GLN A 30 16.26 -1.76 28.79
N ILE A 31 15.92 -0.87 27.85
CA ILE A 31 14.54 -0.69 27.39
C ILE A 31 14.04 -1.97 26.70
N ALA A 32 14.82 -2.55 25.78
CA ALA A 32 14.45 -3.79 25.11
C ALA A 32 14.20 -4.94 26.12
N ASP A 33 15.11 -5.11 27.09
CA ASP A 33 14.98 -6.13 28.13
C ASP A 33 13.73 -5.91 29.00
N SER A 34 13.45 -4.64 29.37
CA SER A 34 12.29 -4.29 30.20
C SER A 34 10.94 -4.46 29.49
N THR A 35 10.92 -4.36 28.16
CA THR A 35 9.70 -4.44 27.34
C THR A 35 9.47 -5.84 26.75
N GLY A 36 10.41 -6.77 26.95
CA GLY A 36 10.40 -8.09 26.33
C GLY A 36 10.73 -8.07 24.82
N GLY A 37 11.25 -6.95 24.32
CA GLY A 37 11.72 -6.79 22.95
C GLY A 37 13.16 -7.25 22.76
N GLN A 38 13.68 -7.10 21.54
CA GLN A 38 15.09 -7.39 21.22
C GLN A 38 15.79 -6.13 20.74
N TYR A 39 16.99 -5.89 21.26
CA TYR A 39 17.85 -4.80 20.80
C TYR A 39 18.64 -5.24 19.56
N PHE A 40 18.59 -4.43 18.50
CA PHE A 40 19.34 -4.63 17.27
C PHE A 40 20.15 -3.40 16.90
N ARG A 41 21.36 -3.61 16.39
CA ARG A 41 22.25 -2.53 15.92
C ARG A 41 22.60 -2.75 14.45
N ALA A 42 22.11 -1.86 13.58
CA ALA A 42 22.49 -1.83 12.18
C ALA A 42 23.67 -0.87 11.98
N ARG A 43 24.82 -1.36 11.53
CA ARG A 43 25.99 -0.52 11.18
C ARG A 43 25.97 -0.16 9.70
N ASN A 44 25.53 -1.12 8.88
CA ASN A 44 25.38 -0.96 7.44
C ASN A 44 23.93 -1.29 6.97
N PRO A 45 23.58 -0.98 5.71
CA PRO A 45 22.27 -1.31 5.13
C PRO A 45 21.96 -2.80 5.14
N GLU A 46 22.97 -3.64 4.95
CA GLU A 46 22.81 -5.09 4.90
C GLU A 46 22.39 -5.65 6.26
N ASP A 47 22.87 -5.07 7.35
CA ASP A 47 22.46 -5.38 8.73
C ASP A 47 20.99 -4.97 8.94
N LEU A 48 20.60 -3.79 8.45
CA LEU A 48 19.22 -3.31 8.53
C LEU A 48 18.25 -4.28 7.83
N ILE A 49 18.59 -4.71 6.61
CA ILE A 49 17.80 -5.69 5.86
C ILE A 49 17.67 -7.00 6.62
N ARG A 50 18.76 -7.49 7.23
CA ARG A 50 18.73 -8.73 8.03
C ARG A 50 17.85 -8.59 9.28
N ILE A 51 17.91 -7.45 9.96
CA ILE A 51 17.09 -7.18 11.14
C ILE A 51 15.60 -7.21 10.76
N TYR A 52 15.22 -6.53 9.67
CA TYR A 52 13.83 -6.59 9.17
C TYR A 52 13.40 -8.00 8.78
N ALA A 53 14.26 -8.75 8.09
CA ALA A 53 13.96 -10.14 7.73
C ALA A 53 13.80 -11.07 8.93
N GLN A 54 14.45 -10.76 10.07
CA GLN A 54 14.25 -11.48 11.32
C GLN A 54 12.95 -11.07 12.01
N LEU A 55 12.58 -9.78 11.96
CA LEU A 55 11.34 -9.26 12.53
C LEU A 55 10.10 -9.83 11.83
N ASP A 56 10.12 -9.89 10.49
CA ASP A 56 9.03 -10.46 9.67
C ASP A 56 8.75 -11.93 9.97
N ARG A 57 9.74 -12.68 10.48
CA ARG A 57 9.55 -14.09 10.88
C ARG A 57 8.80 -14.22 12.21
N LEU A 58 8.88 -13.21 13.06
CA LEU A 58 8.28 -13.22 14.40
C LEU A 58 6.84 -12.68 14.37
N GLU A 59 6.50 -11.84 13.40
CA GLU A 59 5.15 -11.34 13.18
C GLU A 59 4.66 -11.72 11.78
N PRO A 60 4.11 -12.93 11.58
CA PRO A 60 3.39 -13.21 10.35
C PRO A 60 2.17 -12.28 10.32
N ILE A 61 2.27 -11.24 9.49
CA ILE A 61 1.15 -10.34 9.19
C ILE A 61 0.06 -11.21 8.59
N ALA A 62 -0.95 -11.55 9.40
CA ALA A 62 -2.20 -12.07 8.90
C ALA A 62 -2.86 -10.92 8.15
N GLN A 63 -2.47 -10.72 6.89
CA GLN A 63 -3.20 -9.81 6.01
C GLN A 63 -4.61 -10.40 5.90
N ASP A 64 -5.57 -9.74 6.52
CA ASP A 64 -6.97 -10.01 6.26
C ASP A 64 -7.15 -9.93 4.76
N ALA A 65 -7.49 -11.05 4.13
CA ALA A 65 -7.69 -11.12 2.70
C ALA A 65 -8.74 -10.06 2.34
N GLU A 66 -8.32 -9.03 1.59
CA GLU A 66 -9.24 -8.02 1.09
C GLU A 66 -10.34 -8.75 0.32
N THR A 67 -11.53 -8.80 0.92
CA THR A 67 -12.68 -9.45 0.29
C THR A 67 -13.16 -8.52 -0.81
N ILE A 68 -12.64 -8.72 -2.02
CA ILE A 68 -13.13 -8.06 -3.22
C ILE A 68 -14.62 -8.40 -3.36
N ARG A 69 -15.48 -7.38 -3.28
CA ARG A 69 -16.91 -7.51 -3.55
C ARG A 69 -17.18 -7.15 -5.02
N PRO A 70 -17.23 -8.12 -5.95
CA PRO A 70 -17.50 -7.81 -7.35
C PRO A 70 -18.91 -7.21 -7.47
N THR A 71 -19.00 -5.92 -7.80
CA THR A 71 -20.26 -5.25 -8.10
C THR A 71 -20.66 -5.56 -9.54
N ARG A 72 -21.86 -6.13 -9.74
CA ARG A 72 -22.44 -6.33 -11.08
C ARG A 72 -23.45 -5.24 -11.37
N ALA A 73 -23.32 -4.58 -12.51
CA ALA A 73 -24.24 -3.54 -12.95
C ALA A 73 -25.45 -4.17 -13.66
N LEU A 74 -26.60 -4.28 -12.98
CA LEU A 74 -27.84 -4.87 -13.54
C LEU A 74 -28.72 -3.88 -14.34
N PHE A 75 -28.35 -2.60 -14.44
CA PHE A 75 -29.19 -1.55 -15.06
C PHE A 75 -29.43 -1.75 -16.57
N HIS A 76 -28.62 -2.56 -17.25
CA HIS A 76 -28.75 -2.83 -18.68
C HIS A 76 -30.03 -3.59 -19.02
N TRP A 77 -30.57 -4.40 -18.10
CA TRP A 77 -31.82 -5.14 -18.28
C TRP A 77 -33.04 -4.21 -18.46
N PRO A 78 -33.39 -3.34 -17.51
CA PRO A 78 -34.52 -2.42 -17.68
C PRO A 78 -34.30 -1.42 -18.82
N LEU A 79 -33.06 -1.02 -19.09
CA LEU A 79 -32.73 -0.14 -20.21
C LEU A 79 -33.00 -0.83 -21.56
N ALA A 80 -32.58 -2.09 -21.73
CA ALA A 80 -32.87 -2.85 -22.94
C ALA A 80 -34.38 -3.03 -23.16
N VAL A 81 -35.13 -3.38 -22.10
CA VAL A 81 -36.59 -3.56 -22.18
C VAL A 81 -37.28 -2.28 -22.65
N THR A 82 -36.99 -1.15 -22.02
CA THR A 82 -37.64 0.13 -22.37
C THR A 82 -37.24 0.62 -23.76
N LEU A 83 -35.97 0.45 -24.16
CA LEU A 83 -35.49 0.79 -25.48
C LEU A 83 -36.19 -0.04 -26.56
N THR A 84 -36.29 -1.36 -26.38
CA THR A 84 -36.97 -2.26 -27.32
C THR A 84 -38.46 -1.98 -27.37
N SER A 85 -39.13 -1.77 -26.23
CA SER A 85 -40.56 -1.40 -26.21
C SER A 85 -40.83 -0.06 -26.91
N SER A 86 -39.98 0.94 -26.69
CA SER A 86 -40.08 2.25 -27.35
C SER A 86 -39.91 2.11 -28.87
N PHE A 87 -38.91 1.35 -29.31
CA PHE A 87 -38.67 1.08 -30.72
C PHE A 87 -39.84 0.34 -31.37
N LEU A 88 -40.36 -0.70 -30.72
CA LEU A 88 -41.51 -1.48 -31.21
C LEU A 88 -42.76 -0.60 -31.37
N LEU A 89 -43.04 0.26 -30.38
CA LEU A 89 -44.14 1.22 -30.42
C LEU A 89 -43.96 2.25 -31.55
N ALA A 90 -42.73 2.73 -31.78
CA ALA A 90 -42.43 3.66 -32.85
C ALA A 90 -42.70 3.04 -34.24
N VAL A 91 -42.25 1.80 -34.45
CA VAL A 91 -42.50 1.04 -35.68
C VAL A 91 -44.00 0.82 -35.89
N LEU A 92 -44.74 0.35 -34.87
CA LEU A 92 -46.18 0.15 -34.95
C LEU A 92 -46.94 1.46 -35.29
N ARG A 93 -46.49 2.59 -34.72
CA ARG A 93 -47.08 3.92 -34.99
C ARG A 93 -46.81 4.44 -36.39
N THR A 94 -45.65 4.17 -36.97
CA THR A 94 -45.34 4.60 -38.34
C THR A 94 -46.05 3.73 -39.37
N THR A 95 -46.19 2.42 -39.14
CA THR A 95 -46.96 1.54 -40.03
C THR A 95 -48.46 1.83 -39.98
N GLY A 96 -49.02 2.18 -38.82
CA GLY A 96 -50.43 2.56 -38.68
C GLY A 96 -50.80 3.91 -39.32
N ARG A 97 -49.83 4.82 -39.47
CA ARG A 97 -50.01 6.10 -40.19
C ARG A 97 -49.81 6.00 -41.70
N ALA A 98 -49.22 4.91 -42.20
CA ALA A 98 -49.00 4.69 -43.63
C ALA A 98 -50.22 4.06 -44.36
N HIS A 99 -51.24 3.64 -43.61
CA HIS A 99 -52.46 2.98 -44.12
C HIS A 99 -53.73 3.84 -43.99
N ALA A 100 -53.63 5.12 -43.63
CA ALA A 100 -54.72 6.10 -43.64
C ALA A 100 -54.29 7.32 -44.48
#